data_AF-A0AAP3SMZ7-F1
#
_entry.id   AF-A0AAP3SMZ7-F1
#
_cell.length_a   1.000
_cell.length_b   1.000
_cell.length_c   1.000
_cell.angle_alpha   90.00
_cell.angle_beta   90.00
_cell.angle_gamma   90.00
#
_symmetry.space_group_name_H-M   'P 1'
#
loop_
_entity.id
_entity.type
_entity.pdbx_description
1 polymer ?
#
loop_
_entity_poly.entity_id
_entity_poly.type
_entity_poly.pdbx_seq_one_letter_code
_entity_poly.pdbx_strand_id
1 'polypeptide(L)'
;MKQDMIVILDLGSHENTVLARAIRALGVYSEIYPHDITVEELKALPNVKGIIINGGLNNVIDGVAIDVNPSIYTMGIPVMAAGHDKATCAVKLPAFTDDIEAIKAAIKSFVFDTCQAEANWNMANFVNDQIELIRRQVGDKKVLLALSGGVDSSVVAALLLKAIGENLVCVHVNHGLMRKGESEDVVEVFSNQLKANLVYVDVTDRFLDKLAGVEDPEQKRKIIGGEFIRVFEEEARKLDGIDFLGQGTIYPDIVESGTKTAKMVKSHHNVGGLPEDLKFQLVEPLRQLFKDEVRACGLELGL
;
A
#
# COMPACT_ATOMS: atom_id res chain seq x y z
N MET A 1 -11.90 -7.30 6.10
CA MET A 1 -12.16 -6.86 4.72
C MET A 1 -13.46 -7.52 4.27
N LYS A 2 -14.38 -6.78 3.64
CA LYS A 2 -15.70 -7.30 3.25
C LYS A 2 -15.74 -7.73 1.77
N GLN A 3 -14.75 -7.31 1.00
CA GLN A 3 -14.67 -7.52 -0.44
C GLN A 3 -14.27 -8.95 -0.76
N ASP A 4 -14.71 -9.39 -1.94
CA ASP A 4 -14.32 -10.67 -2.50
C ASP A 4 -12.90 -10.58 -3.06
N MET A 5 -12.11 -11.61 -2.80
CA MET A 5 -10.68 -11.61 -3.12
C MET A 5 -10.30 -12.74 -4.06
N ILE A 6 -9.51 -12.39 -5.08
CA ILE A 6 -8.75 -13.35 -5.88
C ILE A 6 -7.28 -13.30 -5.45
N VAL A 7 -6.75 -14.45 -5.04
CA VAL A 7 -5.34 -14.59 -4.69
C VAL A 7 -4.54 -14.89 -5.95
N ILE A 8 -3.42 -14.20 -6.14
CA ILE A 8 -2.42 -14.49 -7.16
C ILE A 8 -1.25 -15.18 -6.49
N LEU A 9 -0.89 -16.37 -6.96
CA LEU A 9 0.34 -17.05 -6.52
C LEU A 9 1.45 -16.74 -7.53
N ASP A 10 2.45 -16.01 -7.07
CA ASP A 10 3.64 -15.70 -7.86
C ASP A 10 4.55 -16.92 -7.97
N LEU A 11 4.53 -17.53 -9.16
CA LEU A 11 5.40 -18.63 -9.56
C LEU A 11 6.43 -18.16 -10.61
N GLY A 12 6.99 -16.97 -10.41
CA GLY A 12 8.13 -16.45 -11.18
C GLY A 12 7.77 -15.57 -12.38
N SER A 13 6.55 -15.02 -12.41
CA SER A 13 6.11 -14.10 -13.47
C SER A 13 6.62 -12.67 -13.24
N HIS A 14 6.85 -11.93 -14.32
CA HIS A 14 7.12 -10.48 -14.25
C HIS A 14 5.82 -9.65 -14.18
N GLU A 15 4.68 -10.27 -14.51
CA GLU A 15 3.40 -9.57 -14.75
C GLU A 15 2.41 -9.72 -13.59
N ASN A 16 2.88 -10.07 -12.38
CA ASN A 16 2.00 -10.25 -11.22
C ASN A 16 1.21 -8.98 -10.86
N THR A 17 1.85 -7.81 -10.92
CA THR A 17 1.19 -6.54 -10.63
C THR A 17 0.21 -6.14 -11.73
N VAL A 18 0.48 -6.49 -12.98
CA VAL A 18 -0.44 -6.25 -14.12
C VAL A 18 -1.67 -7.13 -13.98
N LEU A 19 -1.50 -8.42 -13.67
CA LEU A 19 -2.62 -9.33 -13.37
C LEU A 19 -3.44 -8.83 -12.17
N ALA A 20 -2.78 -8.41 -11.08
CA ALA A 20 -3.47 -7.85 -9.92
C ALA A 20 -4.34 -6.64 -10.28
N ARG A 21 -3.79 -5.71 -11.08
CA ARG A 21 -4.53 -4.54 -11.59
C ARG A 21 -5.66 -4.93 -12.53
N ALA A 22 -5.48 -5.94 -13.38
CA ALA A 22 -6.53 -6.41 -14.28
C ALA A 22 -7.72 -7.01 -13.51
N ILE A 23 -7.48 -7.78 -12.44
CA ILE A 23 -8.54 -8.27 -11.55
C ILE A 23 -9.26 -7.10 -10.86
N ARG A 24 -8.52 -6.11 -10.35
CA ARG A 24 -9.11 -4.93 -9.70
C ARG A 24 -9.91 -4.06 -10.66
N ALA A 25 -9.49 -3.99 -11.93
CA ALA A 25 -10.24 -3.34 -12.99
C ALA A 25 -11.53 -4.10 -13.39
N LEU A 26 -11.69 -5.37 -12.99
CA LEU A 26 -12.99 -6.07 -13.04
C LEU A 26 -13.89 -5.74 -11.82
N GLY A 27 -13.39 -4.97 -10.86
CA GLY A 27 -14.11 -4.65 -9.63
C GLY A 27 -13.99 -5.72 -8.54
N VAL A 28 -12.98 -6.59 -8.58
CA VAL A 28 -12.74 -7.60 -7.54
C VAL A 28 -11.38 -7.35 -6.88
N TYR A 29 -11.27 -7.51 -5.56
CA TYR A 29 -10.01 -7.28 -4.88
C TYR A 29 -8.98 -8.39 -5.23
N SER A 30 -7.70 -8.05 -5.20
CA SER A 30 -6.63 -9.00 -5.47
C SER A 30 -5.40 -8.80 -4.60
N GLU A 31 -4.77 -9.91 -4.21
CA GLU A 31 -3.49 -9.92 -3.49
C GLU A 31 -2.54 -10.97 -4.09
N ILE A 32 -1.28 -10.59 -4.23
CA ILE A 32 -0.15 -11.40 -4.65
C ILE A 32 0.51 -12.02 -3.41
N TYR A 33 0.66 -13.33 -3.44
CA TYR A 33 1.35 -14.14 -2.44
C TYR A 33 2.44 -14.98 -3.10
N PRO A 34 3.50 -15.35 -2.37
CA PRO A 34 4.53 -16.23 -2.91
C PRO A 34 4.00 -17.64 -3.14
N HIS A 35 4.59 -18.36 -4.09
CA HIS A 35 4.24 -19.76 -4.42
C HIS A 35 4.27 -20.73 -3.22
N ASP A 36 5.06 -20.42 -2.18
CA ASP A 36 5.27 -21.26 -1.00
C ASP A 36 4.30 -20.99 0.15
N ILE A 37 3.28 -20.14 -0.07
CA ILE A 37 2.18 -19.97 0.90
C ILE A 37 1.52 -21.32 1.20
N THR A 38 1.25 -21.57 2.48
CA THR A 38 0.62 -22.80 2.94
C THR A 38 -0.90 -22.79 2.73
N VAL A 39 -1.52 -23.97 2.75
CA VAL A 39 -2.98 -24.09 2.65
C VAL A 39 -3.64 -23.48 3.89
N GLU A 40 -2.99 -23.59 5.05
CA GLU A 40 -3.43 -23.01 6.32
C GLU A 40 -3.45 -21.49 6.24
N GLU A 41 -2.39 -20.87 5.73
CA GLU A 41 -2.32 -19.42 5.53
C GLU A 41 -3.38 -18.96 4.51
N LEU A 42 -3.53 -19.63 3.38
CA LEU A 42 -4.57 -19.32 2.38
C LEU A 42 -5.99 -19.40 2.97
N LYS A 43 -6.27 -20.39 3.82
CA LYS A 43 -7.58 -20.53 4.50
C LYS A 43 -7.82 -19.48 5.57
N ALA A 44 -6.76 -18.92 6.15
CA ALA A 44 -6.87 -17.84 7.13
C ALA A 44 -7.17 -16.48 6.47
N LEU A 45 -6.93 -16.35 5.16
CA LEU A 45 -7.27 -15.15 4.42
C LEU A 45 -8.80 -14.96 4.33
N PRO A 46 -9.30 -13.74 4.55
CA PRO A 46 -10.73 -13.47 4.48
C PRO A 46 -11.21 -13.48 3.01
N ASN A 47 -12.40 -14.02 2.77
CA ASN A 47 -13.16 -13.89 1.52
C ASN A 47 -12.43 -14.29 0.23
N VAL A 48 -11.53 -15.28 0.29
CA VAL A 48 -10.91 -15.83 -0.92
C VAL A 48 -11.97 -16.57 -1.74
N LYS A 49 -12.18 -16.11 -2.99
CA LYS A 49 -13.11 -16.70 -3.96
C LYS A 49 -12.42 -17.56 -5.00
N GLY A 50 -11.16 -17.27 -5.29
CA GLY A 50 -10.40 -17.97 -6.31
C GLY A 50 -8.90 -17.73 -6.20
N ILE A 51 -8.13 -18.62 -6.82
CA ILE A 51 -6.67 -18.57 -6.87
C ILE A 51 -6.24 -18.59 -8.33
N ILE A 52 -5.35 -17.67 -8.72
CA ILE A 52 -4.70 -17.64 -10.02
C ILE A 52 -3.20 -17.87 -9.82
N ILE A 53 -2.68 -18.99 -10.32
CA ILE A 53 -1.24 -19.26 -10.33
C ILE A 53 -0.65 -18.58 -11.57
N ASN A 54 0.32 -17.69 -11.37
CA ASN A 54 0.96 -16.93 -12.42
C ASN A 54 2.42 -17.38 -12.57
N GLY A 55 2.63 -18.37 -13.43
CA GLY A 55 3.94 -18.92 -13.76
C GLY A 55 4.73 -18.01 -14.70
N GLY A 56 6.05 -18.07 -14.60
CA GLY A 56 6.95 -17.36 -15.49
C GLY A 56 8.39 -17.88 -15.46
N LEU A 57 9.27 -17.17 -16.15
CA LEU A 57 10.65 -17.59 -16.37
C LEU A 57 11.52 -17.57 -15.10
N ASN A 58 11.10 -16.87 -14.03
CA ASN A 58 11.83 -16.80 -12.76
C ASN A 58 11.37 -17.87 -11.77
N ASN A 59 10.90 -19.01 -12.26
CA ASN A 59 10.46 -20.15 -11.45
C ASN A 59 11.62 -21.02 -10.95
N VAL A 60 12.83 -20.44 -10.84
CA VAL A 60 14.02 -21.08 -10.27
C VAL A 60 14.62 -20.14 -9.25
N ILE A 61 14.70 -20.59 -8.00
CA ILE A 61 15.32 -19.86 -6.88
C ILE A 61 16.50 -20.69 -6.38
N ASP A 62 17.68 -20.09 -6.28
CA ASP A 62 18.91 -20.76 -5.84
C ASP A 62 19.23 -22.06 -6.61
N GLY A 63 18.92 -22.09 -7.90
CA GLY A 63 19.13 -23.25 -8.78
C GLY A 63 18.08 -24.35 -8.64
N VAL A 64 17.06 -24.17 -7.79
CA VAL A 64 15.97 -25.11 -7.56
C VAL A 64 14.69 -24.58 -8.21
N ALA A 65 14.06 -25.42 -9.05
CA ALA A 65 12.75 -25.09 -9.60
C ALA A 65 11.71 -25.03 -8.48
N ILE A 66 10.98 -23.92 -8.41
CA ILE A 66 9.90 -23.72 -7.45
C ILE A 66 8.57 -24.19 -8.05
N ASP A 67 7.65 -24.60 -7.16
CA ASP A 67 6.30 -25.03 -7.51
C ASP A 67 5.34 -24.68 -6.38
N VAL A 68 4.05 -24.62 -6.67
CA VAL A 68 3.02 -24.41 -5.64
C VAL A 68 2.78 -25.69 -4.84
N ASN A 69 2.28 -25.57 -3.61
CA ASN A 69 1.86 -26.74 -2.84
C ASN A 69 0.72 -27.48 -3.58
N PRO A 70 0.87 -28.78 -3.94
CA PRO A 70 -0.16 -29.51 -4.69
C PRO A 70 -1.52 -29.58 -3.99
N SER A 71 -1.55 -29.44 -2.67
CA SER A 71 -2.79 -29.45 -1.88
C SER A 71 -3.69 -28.24 -2.18
N ILE A 72 -3.15 -27.17 -2.76
CA ILE A 72 -3.90 -25.99 -3.20
C ILE A 72 -4.94 -26.37 -4.27
N TYR A 73 -4.64 -27.32 -5.15
CA TYR A 73 -5.61 -27.77 -6.17
C TYR A 73 -6.81 -28.51 -5.60
N THR A 74 -6.71 -29.05 -4.39
CA THR A 74 -7.74 -29.87 -3.75
C THR A 74 -8.38 -29.19 -2.52
N MET A 75 -8.04 -27.93 -2.25
CA MET A 75 -8.50 -27.25 -1.02
C MET A 75 -9.95 -26.75 -1.07
N GLY A 76 -10.65 -26.94 -2.18
CA GLY A 76 -12.05 -26.55 -2.37
C GLY A 76 -12.25 -25.10 -2.83
N ILE A 77 -11.17 -24.36 -3.10
CA ILE A 77 -11.22 -23.04 -3.73
C ILE A 77 -10.91 -23.21 -5.23
N PRO A 78 -11.67 -22.58 -6.15
CA PRO A 78 -11.37 -22.60 -7.57
C PRO A 78 -9.95 -22.13 -7.89
N VAL A 79 -9.25 -22.88 -8.75
CA VAL A 79 -7.88 -22.57 -9.18
C VAL A 79 -7.81 -22.50 -10.71
N MET A 80 -7.15 -21.47 -11.22
CA MET A 80 -6.65 -21.44 -12.60
C MET A 80 -5.14 -21.20 -12.62
N ALA A 81 -4.49 -21.55 -13.72
CA ALA A 81 -3.06 -21.31 -13.90
C ALA A 81 -2.74 -20.74 -15.28
N ALA A 82 -1.75 -19.86 -15.34
CA ALA A 82 -1.12 -19.42 -16.59
C ALA A 82 0.39 -19.62 -16.50
N GLY A 83 1.07 -19.95 -17.60
CA GLY A 83 2.53 -20.09 -17.60
C GLY A 83 3.07 -21.25 -16.78
N HIS A 84 2.24 -22.27 -16.52
CA HIS A 84 2.57 -23.38 -15.64
C HIS A 84 2.04 -24.73 -16.17
N ASP A 85 2.86 -25.39 -16.99
CA ASP A 85 2.48 -26.64 -17.67
C ASP A 85 2.15 -27.80 -16.72
N LYS A 86 2.78 -27.84 -15.54
CA LYS A 86 2.58 -28.88 -14.53
C LYS A 86 1.27 -28.70 -13.74
N ALA A 87 0.55 -27.60 -13.92
CA ALA A 87 -0.67 -27.33 -13.18
C ALA A 87 -1.75 -28.40 -13.41
N THR A 88 -2.38 -28.84 -12.32
CA THR A 88 -3.42 -29.88 -12.34
C THR A 88 -4.84 -29.30 -12.30
N CYS A 89 -5.00 -27.97 -12.35
CA CYS A 89 -6.30 -27.31 -12.39
C CYS A 89 -6.98 -27.43 -13.76
N ALA A 90 -8.31 -27.24 -13.77
CA ALA A 90 -9.13 -27.38 -14.97
C ALA A 90 -8.90 -26.24 -15.99
N VAL A 91 -8.76 -25.00 -15.51
CA VAL A 91 -8.57 -23.83 -16.36
C VAL A 91 -7.08 -23.51 -16.45
N LYS A 92 -6.53 -23.57 -17.66
CA LYS A 92 -5.12 -23.33 -17.95
C LYS A 92 -4.93 -22.44 -19.16
N LEU A 93 -3.99 -21.51 -19.06
CA LEU A 93 -3.55 -20.64 -20.15
C LEU A 93 -2.05 -20.84 -20.40
N PRO A 94 -1.57 -20.75 -21.65
CA PRO A 94 -0.13 -20.81 -21.92
C PRO A 94 0.66 -19.71 -21.20
N ALA A 95 0.16 -18.47 -21.18
CA ALA A 95 0.71 -17.33 -20.45
C ALA A 95 -0.32 -16.19 -20.41
N PHE A 96 -0.11 -15.23 -19.52
CA PHE A 96 -0.76 -13.92 -19.62
C PHE A 96 0.06 -12.98 -20.51
N THR A 97 -0.63 -12.04 -21.15
CA THR A 97 -0.01 -10.87 -21.82
C THR A 97 0.28 -9.77 -20.80
N ASP A 98 0.86 -8.66 -21.24
CA ASP A 98 0.99 -7.41 -20.48
C ASP A 98 -0.19 -6.44 -20.67
N ASP A 99 -1.09 -6.73 -21.62
CA ASP A 99 -2.30 -5.94 -21.85
C ASP A 99 -3.43 -6.27 -20.85
N ILE A 100 -3.87 -5.25 -20.10
CA ILE A 100 -4.90 -5.38 -19.06
C ILE A 100 -6.25 -5.84 -19.64
N GLU A 101 -6.66 -5.36 -20.81
CA GLU A 101 -7.97 -5.73 -21.38
C GLU A 101 -7.98 -7.18 -21.88
N ALA A 102 -6.88 -7.64 -22.47
CA ALA A 102 -6.70 -9.05 -22.83
C ALA A 102 -6.72 -9.97 -21.60
N ILE A 103 -6.03 -9.60 -20.51
CA ILE A 103 -6.06 -10.36 -19.25
C ILE A 103 -7.49 -10.39 -18.70
N LYS A 104 -8.16 -9.24 -18.63
CA LYS A 104 -9.56 -9.14 -18.16
C LYS A 104 -10.46 -10.08 -18.94
N ALA A 105 -10.37 -10.07 -20.27
CA ALA A 105 -11.16 -10.96 -21.12
C ALA A 105 -10.87 -12.45 -20.83
N ALA A 106 -9.60 -12.80 -20.63
CA ALA A 106 -9.18 -14.17 -20.36
C ALA A 106 -9.65 -14.70 -18.99
N ILE A 107 -9.68 -13.85 -17.95
CA ILE A 107 -10.02 -14.28 -16.59
C ILE A 107 -11.49 -14.06 -16.22
N LYS A 108 -12.25 -13.28 -16.99
CA LYS A 108 -13.61 -12.84 -16.64
C LYS A 108 -14.54 -13.99 -16.24
N SER A 109 -14.61 -15.05 -17.05
CA SER A 109 -15.49 -16.20 -16.78
C SER A 109 -15.01 -16.99 -15.55
N PHE A 110 -13.70 -17.09 -15.34
CA PHE A 110 -13.17 -17.71 -14.11
C PHE A 110 -13.58 -16.90 -12.87
N VAL A 111 -13.40 -15.57 -12.90
CA VAL A 111 -13.70 -14.70 -11.76
C VAL A 111 -15.20 -14.68 -11.43
N PHE A 112 -16.08 -14.51 -12.41
CA PHE A 112 -17.51 -14.31 -12.16
C PHE A 112 -18.33 -15.60 -12.22
N ASP A 113 -18.05 -16.52 -13.14
CA ASP A 113 -18.88 -17.72 -13.31
C ASP A 113 -18.38 -18.87 -12.43
N THR A 114 -17.06 -19.04 -12.33
CA THR A 114 -16.45 -20.15 -11.56
C THR A 114 -16.24 -19.78 -10.10
N CYS A 115 -15.62 -18.63 -9.82
CA CYS A 115 -15.35 -18.18 -8.45
C CYS A 115 -16.57 -17.53 -7.80
N GLN A 116 -17.57 -17.12 -8.58
CA GLN A 116 -18.76 -16.42 -8.11
C GLN A 116 -18.40 -15.17 -7.28
N ALA A 117 -17.31 -14.49 -7.65
CA ALA A 117 -16.89 -13.27 -6.99
C ALA A 117 -17.81 -12.11 -7.39
N GLU A 118 -18.14 -11.24 -6.45
CA GLU A 118 -18.89 -10.01 -6.73
C GLU A 118 -17.95 -8.84 -7.06
N ALA A 119 -18.40 -7.97 -7.97
CA ALA A 119 -17.68 -6.74 -8.33
C ALA A 119 -17.82 -5.65 -7.23
N ASN A 120 -17.34 -5.94 -6.03
CA ASN A 120 -17.50 -5.12 -4.83
C ASN A 120 -16.26 -4.29 -4.43
N TRP A 121 -15.20 -4.33 -5.24
CA TRP A 121 -14.02 -3.47 -5.13
C TRP A 121 -14.20 -2.18 -5.94
N ASN A 122 -14.45 -1.08 -5.24
CA ASN A 122 -14.50 0.28 -5.77
C ASN A 122 -14.14 1.28 -4.66
N MET A 123 -13.78 2.52 -5.03
CA MET A 123 -13.28 3.50 -4.06
C MET A 123 -14.32 3.95 -3.04
N ALA A 124 -15.61 4.03 -3.40
CA ALA A 124 -16.66 4.36 -2.46
C ALA A 124 -16.78 3.28 -1.34
N ASN A 125 -16.83 2.01 -1.73
CA ASN A 125 -16.84 0.89 -0.79
C ASN A 125 -15.55 0.85 0.04
N PHE A 126 -14.40 1.02 -0.60
CA PHE A 126 -13.10 1.02 0.07
C PHE A 126 -13.01 2.11 1.14
N VAL A 127 -13.35 3.37 0.80
CA VAL A 127 -13.34 4.49 1.73
C VAL A 127 -14.23 4.22 2.94
N ASN A 128 -15.46 3.73 2.72
CA ASN A 128 -16.39 3.43 3.80
C ASN A 128 -15.85 2.34 4.74
N ASP A 129 -15.33 1.25 4.18
CA ASP A 129 -14.75 0.16 4.98
C ASP A 129 -13.48 0.58 5.71
N GLN A 130 -12.61 1.38 5.08
CA GLN A 130 -11.40 1.90 5.73
C GLN A 130 -11.74 2.83 6.89
N ILE A 131 -12.76 3.69 6.74
CA ILE A 131 -13.22 4.54 7.85
C ILE A 131 -13.68 3.69 9.04
N GLU A 132 -14.42 2.60 8.79
CA GLU A 132 -14.86 1.69 9.85
C GLU A 132 -13.67 1.00 10.53
N LEU A 133 -12.69 0.52 9.74
CA LEU A 133 -11.48 -0.12 10.25
C LEU A 133 -10.64 0.84 11.09
N ILE A 134 -10.41 2.07 10.61
CA ILE A 134 -9.68 3.11 11.34
C ILE A 134 -10.38 3.40 12.67
N ARG A 135 -11.70 3.63 12.67
CA ARG A 135 -12.45 3.89 13.91
C ARG A 135 -12.33 2.74 14.91
N ARG A 136 -12.40 1.50 14.43
CA ARG A 136 -12.25 0.32 15.29
C ARG A 136 -10.83 0.17 15.84
N GLN A 137 -9.82 0.45 15.02
CA GLN A 137 -8.41 0.33 15.42
C GLN A 137 -8.00 1.43 16.40
N VAL A 138 -8.36 2.68 16.09
CA VAL A 138 -7.91 3.88 16.82
C VAL A 138 -8.79 4.16 18.03
N GLY A 139 -10.10 3.97 17.93
CA GLY A 139 -11.04 4.34 18.99
C GLY A 139 -11.05 5.85 19.24
N ASP A 140 -10.87 6.23 20.50
CA ASP A 140 -10.82 7.61 20.99
C ASP A 140 -9.39 8.20 21.07
N LYS A 141 -8.39 7.42 20.67
CA LYS A 141 -6.97 7.81 20.72
C LYS A 141 -6.59 8.72 19.56
N LYS A 142 -5.43 9.37 19.69
CA LYS A 142 -4.91 10.27 18.66
C LYS A 142 -3.96 9.58 17.70
N VAL A 143 -3.98 10.06 16.45
CA VAL A 143 -3.08 9.64 15.38
C VAL A 143 -2.23 10.82 14.95
N LEU A 144 -0.91 10.65 14.98
CA LEU A 144 0.04 11.59 14.40
C LEU A 144 0.32 11.21 12.95
N LEU A 145 0.41 12.20 12.06
CA LEU A 145 0.73 11.99 10.65
C LEU A 145 1.74 13.02 10.16
N ALA A 146 2.82 12.55 9.53
CA ALA A 146 3.71 13.40 8.74
C ALA A 146 3.03 13.74 7.40
N LEU A 147 2.62 15.00 7.23
CA LEU A 147 1.96 15.46 6.02
C LEU A 147 2.99 16.09 5.08
N SER A 148 3.37 15.37 4.02
CA SER A 148 4.42 15.82 3.08
C SER A 148 3.92 16.74 1.97
N GLY A 149 2.61 16.79 1.73
CA GLY A 149 2.00 17.37 0.51
C GLY A 149 1.94 16.41 -0.68
N GLY A 150 2.65 15.29 -0.61
CA GLY A 150 2.51 14.19 -1.57
C GLY A 150 1.14 13.51 -1.47
N VAL A 151 0.67 13.02 -2.63
CA VAL A 151 -0.66 12.38 -2.79
C VAL A 151 -0.95 11.34 -1.70
N ASP A 152 -0.01 10.45 -1.38
CA ASP A 152 -0.28 9.36 -0.43
C ASP A 152 -0.55 9.90 0.98
N SER A 153 0.31 10.79 1.49
CA SER A 153 0.10 11.40 2.81
C SER A 153 -1.17 12.25 2.86
N SER A 154 -1.51 12.92 1.76
CA SER A 154 -2.73 13.74 1.68
C SER A 154 -4.00 12.88 1.72
N VAL A 155 -4.01 11.74 1.02
CA VAL A 155 -5.15 10.81 1.04
C VAL A 155 -5.27 10.13 2.41
N VAL A 156 -4.16 9.75 3.05
CA VAL A 156 -4.17 9.26 4.44
C VAL A 156 -4.76 10.30 5.39
N ALA A 157 -4.31 11.56 5.28
CA ALA A 157 -4.84 12.66 6.10
C ALA A 157 -6.35 12.81 5.92
N ALA A 158 -6.85 12.81 4.68
CA ALA A 158 -8.27 12.91 4.40
C ALA A 158 -9.08 11.72 4.95
N LEU A 159 -8.57 10.48 4.83
CA LEU A 159 -9.20 9.28 5.40
C LEU A 159 -9.28 9.36 6.93
N LEU A 160 -8.14 9.66 7.58
CA LEU A 160 -8.06 9.77 9.03
C LEU A 160 -8.97 10.90 9.52
N LEU A 161 -8.97 12.06 8.87
CA LEU A 161 -9.84 13.18 9.25
C LEU A 161 -11.32 12.80 9.17
N LYS A 162 -11.74 12.11 8.09
CA LYS A 162 -13.12 11.64 7.94
C LYS A 162 -13.49 10.55 8.95
N ALA A 163 -12.51 9.75 9.39
CA ALA A 163 -12.70 8.67 10.34
C ALA A 163 -12.75 9.15 11.80
N ILE A 164 -11.78 9.97 12.23
CA ILE A 164 -11.52 10.31 13.63
C ILE A 164 -11.51 11.82 13.92
N GLY A 165 -11.70 12.67 12.92
CA GLY A 165 -11.84 14.13 13.10
C GLY A 165 -10.62 14.75 13.80
N GLU A 166 -10.89 15.49 14.87
CA GLU A 166 -9.91 16.25 15.66
C GLU A 166 -8.84 15.38 16.35
N ASN A 167 -9.05 14.07 16.44
CA ASN A 167 -8.05 13.14 16.96
C ASN A 167 -6.88 12.91 15.98
N LEU A 168 -6.99 13.35 14.73
CA LEU A 168 -5.85 13.42 13.81
C LEU A 168 -5.03 14.68 14.11
N VAL A 169 -3.72 14.52 14.28
CA VAL A 169 -2.75 15.62 14.31
C VAL A 169 -1.78 15.45 13.14
N CYS A 170 -1.79 16.41 12.23
CA CYS A 170 -0.86 16.48 11.10
C CYS A 170 0.33 17.37 11.45
N VAL A 171 1.53 16.96 11.06
CA VAL A 171 2.73 17.80 11.10
C VAL A 171 3.22 17.98 9.66
N HIS A 172 3.22 19.22 9.18
CA HIS A 172 3.81 19.59 7.90
C HIS A 172 5.10 20.39 8.13
N VAL A 173 6.22 19.84 7.66
CA VAL A 173 7.56 20.42 7.81
C VAL A 173 7.97 21.05 6.48
N ASN A 174 8.02 22.38 6.42
CA ASN A 174 8.65 23.10 5.32
C ASN A 174 10.16 23.11 5.55
N HIS A 175 10.87 22.25 4.82
CA HIS A 175 12.32 22.15 4.84
C HIS A 175 13.01 23.02 3.76
N GLY A 176 12.27 23.88 3.07
CA GLY A 176 12.83 24.82 2.08
C GLY A 176 13.26 24.21 0.73
N LEU A 177 12.95 22.93 0.49
CA LEU A 177 13.27 22.21 -0.77
C LEU A 177 12.00 21.82 -1.55
N MET A 178 10.87 22.41 -1.18
CA MET A 178 9.56 22.20 -1.81
C MET A 178 9.46 23.00 -3.12
N ARG A 179 8.44 22.71 -3.94
CA ARG A 179 8.14 23.55 -5.11
C ARG A 179 7.52 24.88 -4.63
N LYS A 180 7.59 25.88 -5.50
CA LYS A 180 7.02 27.22 -5.23
C LYS A 180 5.53 27.11 -4.91
N GLY A 181 5.13 27.59 -3.72
CA GLY A 181 3.73 27.62 -3.27
C GLY A 181 3.22 26.31 -2.67
N GLU A 182 4.01 25.23 -2.70
CA GLU A 182 3.53 23.90 -2.34
C GLU A 182 3.16 23.79 -0.85
N SER A 183 3.98 24.36 0.04
CA SER A 183 3.71 24.36 1.47
C SER A 183 2.49 25.21 1.82
N GLU A 184 2.33 26.35 1.16
CA GLU A 184 1.17 27.23 1.31
C GLU A 184 -0.12 26.55 0.85
N ASP A 185 -0.08 25.85 -0.30
CA ASP A 185 -1.22 25.09 -0.82
C ASP A 185 -1.62 23.95 0.15
N VAL A 186 -0.64 23.25 0.74
CA VAL A 186 -0.90 22.21 1.75
C VAL A 186 -1.58 22.79 2.98
N VAL A 187 -1.10 23.92 3.50
CA VAL A 187 -1.71 24.60 4.65
C VAL A 187 -3.12 25.06 4.31
N GLU A 188 -3.34 25.64 3.13
CA GLU A 188 -4.65 26.10 2.69
C GLU A 188 -5.66 24.95 2.64
N VAL A 189 -5.31 23.83 1.99
CA VAL A 189 -6.22 22.67 1.87
C VAL A 189 -6.49 22.06 3.25
N PHE A 190 -5.45 21.72 4.01
CA PHE A 190 -5.64 20.93 5.23
C PHE A 190 -6.07 21.75 6.44
N SER A 191 -5.55 22.95 6.63
CA SER A 191 -5.95 23.82 7.76
C SER A 191 -7.22 24.60 7.44
N ASN A 192 -7.29 25.27 6.28
CA ASN A 192 -8.38 26.23 6.03
C ASN A 192 -9.63 25.58 5.46
N GLN A 193 -9.49 24.64 4.52
CA GLN A 193 -10.65 24.00 3.86
C GLN A 193 -11.14 22.79 4.65
N LEU A 194 -10.23 21.86 4.99
CA LEU A 194 -10.57 20.61 5.67
C LEU A 194 -10.60 20.73 7.20
N LYS A 195 -10.08 21.81 7.79
CA LYS A 195 -10.06 22.03 9.25
C LYS A 195 -9.32 20.93 10.03
N ALA A 196 -8.30 20.32 9.44
CA ALA A 196 -7.41 19.39 10.14
C ALA A 196 -6.60 20.14 11.20
N ASN A 197 -6.31 19.47 12.32
CA ASN A 197 -5.34 19.96 13.29
C ASN A 197 -3.93 19.84 12.70
N LEU A 198 -3.42 20.95 12.17
CA LEU A 198 -2.17 21.01 11.42
C LEU A 198 -1.12 21.84 12.17
N VAL A 199 -0.02 21.19 12.54
CA VAL A 199 1.21 21.84 12.99
C VAL A 199 2.07 22.14 11.76
N TYR A 200 2.17 23.42 11.40
CA TYR A 200 3.08 23.89 10.37
C TYR A 200 4.41 24.31 10.99
N VAL A 201 5.52 23.77 10.48
CA VAL A 201 6.87 24.11 10.95
C VAL A 201 7.73 24.53 9.77
N ASP A 202 8.19 25.78 9.78
CA ASP A 202 9.19 26.27 8.84
C ASP A 202 10.60 26.14 9.44
N VAL A 203 11.41 25.29 8.83
CA VAL A 203 12.79 24.99 9.21
C VAL A 203 13.72 25.14 8.01
N THR A 204 13.37 26.01 7.07
CA THR A 204 14.13 26.26 5.83
C THR A 204 15.61 26.51 6.12
N ASP A 205 15.93 27.48 6.96
CA ASP A 205 17.32 27.85 7.27
C ASP A 205 18.09 26.66 7.88
N ARG A 206 17.45 25.91 8.79
CA ARG A 206 18.05 24.73 9.45
C ARG A 206 18.48 23.65 8.46
N PHE A 207 17.68 23.41 7.41
CA PHE A 207 18.03 22.45 6.37
C PHE A 207 19.09 23.00 5.41
N LEU A 208 18.95 24.25 4.96
CA LEU A 208 19.90 24.88 4.03
C LEU A 208 21.30 25.00 4.65
N ASP A 209 21.40 25.36 5.92
CA ASP A 209 22.66 25.44 6.66
C ASP A 209 23.37 24.08 6.73
N LYS A 210 22.62 22.99 6.95
CA LYS A 210 23.18 21.63 7.00
C LYS A 210 23.59 21.09 5.65
N LEU A 211 23.00 21.61 4.57
CA LEU A 211 23.33 21.26 3.20
C LEU A 211 24.45 22.13 2.62
N ALA A 212 24.85 23.19 3.32
CA ALA A 212 25.92 24.08 2.89
C ALA A 212 27.22 23.31 2.67
N GLY A 213 27.78 23.42 1.46
CA GLY A 213 29.03 22.75 1.07
C GLY A 213 28.93 21.24 0.88
N VAL A 214 27.73 20.63 0.97
CA VAL A 214 27.54 19.21 0.70
C VAL A 214 27.31 19.03 -0.80
N GLU A 215 28.16 18.26 -1.47
CA GLU A 215 28.03 17.97 -2.90
C GLU A 215 27.46 16.57 -3.15
N ASP A 216 27.90 15.58 -2.37
CA ASP A 216 27.54 14.17 -2.54
C ASP A 216 26.02 13.92 -2.37
N PRO A 217 25.34 13.34 -3.37
CA PRO A 217 23.89 13.15 -3.32
C PRO A 217 23.43 12.17 -2.24
N GLU A 218 24.21 11.14 -1.92
CA GLU A 218 23.86 10.18 -0.87
C GLU A 218 23.99 10.81 0.52
N GLN A 219 25.01 11.63 0.73
CA GLN A 219 25.18 12.44 1.93
C GLN A 219 24.03 13.44 2.08
N LYS A 220 23.60 14.11 0.99
CA LYS A 220 22.41 14.99 1.03
C LYS A 220 21.16 14.22 1.46
N ARG A 221 20.90 13.03 0.90
CA ARG A 221 19.76 12.18 1.28
C ARG A 221 19.79 11.84 2.77
N LYS A 222 20.95 11.43 3.29
CA LYS A 222 21.13 11.11 4.72
C LYS A 222 20.89 12.31 5.62
N ILE A 223 21.40 13.49 5.24
CA ILE A 223 21.21 14.74 6.00
C ILE A 223 19.73 15.13 6.02
N ILE A 224 19.08 15.17 4.85
CA ILE A 224 17.67 15.56 4.74
C ILE A 224 16.78 14.60 5.52
N GLY A 225 16.94 13.28 5.32
CA GLY A 225 16.14 12.28 6.03
C GLY A 225 16.38 12.32 7.54
N GLY A 226 17.64 12.36 7.98
CA GLY A 226 17.98 12.42 9.40
C GLY A 226 17.47 13.69 10.09
N GLU A 227 17.55 14.84 9.41
CA GLU A 227 17.08 16.10 9.98
C GLU A 227 15.55 16.19 10.01
N PHE A 228 14.87 15.67 8.99
CA PHE A 228 13.41 15.58 8.97
C PHE A 228 12.89 14.78 10.15
N ILE A 229 13.49 13.63 10.44
CA ILE A 229 13.12 12.80 11.58
C ILE A 229 13.31 13.55 12.90
N ARG A 230 14.40 14.31 13.07
CA ARG A 230 14.63 15.11 14.29
C ARG A 230 13.57 16.19 14.47
N VAL A 231 13.25 16.93 13.41
CA VAL A 231 12.20 17.97 13.48
C VAL A 231 10.85 17.34 13.78
N PHE A 232 10.49 16.25 13.09
CA PHE A 232 9.24 15.54 13.35
C PHE A 232 9.16 14.98 14.77
N GLU A 233 10.26 14.44 15.29
CA GLU A 233 10.39 14.01 16.69
C GLU A 233 10.20 15.17 17.67
N GLU A 234 10.86 16.30 17.43
CA GLU A 234 10.73 17.51 18.27
C GLU A 234 9.28 17.97 18.36
N GLU A 235 8.53 17.92 17.26
CA GLU A 235 7.09 18.23 17.27
C GLU A 235 6.25 17.14 17.94
N ALA A 236 6.55 15.87 17.68
CA ALA A 236 5.84 14.75 18.29
C ALA A 236 5.94 14.77 19.83
N ARG A 237 7.12 15.12 20.38
CA ARG A 237 7.35 15.22 21.83
C ARG A 237 6.60 16.37 22.51
N LYS A 238 6.13 17.37 21.75
CA LYS A 238 5.29 18.47 22.29
C LYS A 238 3.82 18.05 22.42
N LEU A 239 3.45 16.90 21.86
CA LEU A 239 2.08 16.42 21.82
C LEU A 239 1.86 15.32 22.85
N ASP A 240 0.83 15.50 23.68
CA ASP A 240 0.42 14.49 24.65
C ASP A 240 -0.66 13.55 24.10
N GLY A 241 -0.53 12.27 24.44
CA GLY A 241 -1.55 11.25 24.17
C GLY A 241 -1.64 10.78 22.72
N ILE A 242 -0.51 10.75 22.00
CA ILE A 242 -0.41 10.12 20.68
C ILE A 242 -0.09 8.63 20.87
N ASP A 243 -1.01 7.75 20.46
CA ASP A 243 -0.81 6.29 20.47
C ASP A 243 -0.41 5.75 19.10
N PHE A 244 -0.79 6.45 18.02
CA PHE A 244 -0.71 5.95 16.66
C PHE A 244 0.08 6.86 15.73
N LEU A 245 0.74 6.24 14.75
CA LEU A 245 1.41 6.91 13.64
C LEU A 245 0.76 6.48 12.32
N GLY A 246 0.19 7.45 11.61
CA GLY A 246 -0.36 7.26 10.27
C GLY A 246 0.74 7.21 9.22
N GLN A 247 0.64 6.30 8.26
CA GLN A 247 1.57 6.19 7.14
C GLN A 247 0.87 5.95 5.81
N GLY A 248 1.45 6.49 4.74
CA GLY A 248 1.00 6.33 3.36
C GLY A 248 1.59 5.13 2.64
N THR A 249 1.94 4.05 3.35
CA THR A 249 2.41 2.79 2.73
C THR A 249 1.37 2.27 1.75
N ILE A 250 1.79 1.94 0.52
CA ILE A 250 0.91 1.43 -0.53
C ILE A 250 1.26 -0.01 -0.93
N TYR A 251 0.37 -0.64 -1.67
CA TYR A 251 0.49 -2.06 -2.02
C TYR A 251 1.81 -2.42 -2.75
N PRO A 252 2.30 -1.62 -3.71
CA PRO A 252 3.62 -1.85 -4.32
C PRO A 252 4.78 -1.98 -3.32
N ASP A 253 4.77 -1.19 -2.24
CA ASP A 253 5.85 -1.21 -1.24
C ASP A 253 5.90 -2.55 -0.48
N ILE A 254 4.72 -3.17 -0.28
CA ILE A 254 4.57 -4.48 0.37
C ILE A 254 4.99 -5.60 -0.57
N VAL A 255 4.59 -5.53 -1.85
CA VAL A 255 4.95 -6.58 -2.82
C VAL A 255 6.46 -6.61 -3.06
N GLU A 256 7.09 -5.44 -3.19
CA GLU A 256 8.55 -5.32 -3.38
C GLU A 256 9.36 -5.83 -2.17
N SER A 257 8.78 -5.86 -0.97
CA SER A 257 9.42 -6.37 0.25
C SER A 257 9.02 -7.82 0.61
N GLY A 258 7.89 -8.31 0.09
CA GLY A 258 7.28 -9.58 0.48
C GLY A 258 7.57 -10.76 -0.45
N THR A 259 7.92 -10.55 -1.72
CA THR A 259 8.19 -11.67 -2.64
C THR A 259 9.67 -11.94 -2.80
N LYS A 260 10.07 -13.21 -2.63
CA LYS A 260 11.46 -13.68 -2.79
C LYS A 260 11.98 -13.54 -4.24
N THR A 261 11.07 -13.36 -5.19
CA THR A 261 11.29 -13.17 -6.63
C THR A 261 11.57 -11.71 -7.00
N ALA A 262 11.12 -10.74 -6.18
CA ALA A 262 11.44 -9.33 -6.37
C ALA A 262 12.83 -9.04 -5.77
N LYS A 263 13.78 -8.60 -6.62
CA LYS A 263 15.06 -8.09 -6.12
C LYS A 263 14.77 -6.91 -5.19
N MET A 264 15.16 -7.04 -3.92
CA MET A 264 14.99 -6.03 -2.87
C MET A 264 15.44 -4.64 -3.34
N VAL A 265 14.48 -3.80 -3.71
CA VAL A 265 14.70 -2.38 -3.93
C VAL A 265 13.60 -1.65 -3.19
N LYS A 266 13.83 -1.36 -1.91
CA LYS A 266 13.44 -0.13 -1.21
C LYS A 266 13.65 -0.32 0.30
N SER A 267 14.46 0.56 0.86
CA SER A 267 14.88 0.55 2.28
C SER A 267 14.21 1.64 3.13
N HIS A 268 13.18 2.37 2.65
CA HIS A 268 12.80 3.65 3.29
C HIS A 268 11.31 4.05 3.33
N HIS A 269 10.34 3.12 3.32
CA HIS A 269 8.92 3.52 3.50
C HIS A 269 8.28 3.19 4.85
N ASN A 270 8.92 2.35 5.67
CA ASN A 270 8.61 2.34 7.09
C ASN A 270 9.38 3.47 7.76
N VAL A 271 8.87 4.03 8.85
CA VAL A 271 9.51 5.11 9.60
C VAL A 271 10.82 4.60 10.24
N GLY A 272 11.81 4.33 9.40
CA GLY A 272 13.16 3.95 9.74
C GLY A 272 13.88 5.21 10.16
N GLY A 273 13.84 5.49 11.46
CA GLY A 273 14.56 6.63 12.02
C GLY A 273 13.94 7.19 13.29
N LEU A 274 12.66 6.93 13.58
CA LEU A 274 12.11 7.36 14.87
C LEU A 274 12.86 6.65 16.01
N PRO A 275 13.19 7.38 17.10
CA PRO A 275 13.80 6.81 18.29
C PRO A 275 13.06 5.59 18.86
N GLU A 276 13.78 4.63 19.43
CA GLU A 276 13.21 3.41 20.01
C GLU A 276 12.28 3.68 21.22
N ASP A 277 12.40 4.84 21.87
CA ASP A 277 11.54 5.28 22.97
C ASP A 277 10.16 5.78 22.50
N LEU A 278 10.00 6.13 21.21
CA LEU A 278 8.71 6.52 20.62
C LEU A 278 7.93 5.28 20.16
N LYS A 279 7.10 4.75 21.06
CA LYS A 279 6.29 3.55 20.83
C LYS A 279 4.93 3.91 20.22
N PHE A 280 4.86 3.99 18.90
CA PHE A 280 3.61 4.14 18.17
C PHE A 280 3.10 2.83 17.59
N GLN A 281 1.78 2.68 17.55
CA GLN A 281 1.12 1.68 16.71
C GLN A 281 0.88 2.26 15.31
N LEU A 282 1.03 1.46 14.27
CA LEU A 282 0.91 1.95 12.89
C LEU A 282 -0.54 1.92 12.40
N VAL A 283 -0.92 2.95 11.63
CA VAL A 283 -2.18 3.01 10.87
C VAL A 283 -1.82 3.25 9.41
N GLU A 284 -1.98 2.20 8.58
CA GLU A 284 -1.57 2.19 7.17
C GLU A 284 -2.79 1.94 6.25
N PRO A 285 -3.71 2.92 6.11
CA PRO A 285 -5.00 2.67 5.48
C PRO A 285 -4.91 2.47 3.96
N LEU A 286 -3.78 2.85 3.33
CA LEU A 286 -3.56 2.71 1.89
C LEU A 286 -2.81 1.45 1.49
N ARG A 287 -2.44 0.59 2.45
CA ARG A 287 -1.59 -0.59 2.23
C ARG A 287 -2.13 -1.56 1.18
N GLN A 288 -3.43 -1.50 0.91
CA GLN A 288 -4.09 -2.35 -0.06
C GLN A 288 -4.15 -1.75 -1.46
N LEU A 289 -3.85 -0.47 -1.66
CA LEU A 289 -4.08 0.25 -2.93
C LEU A 289 -2.84 0.34 -3.81
N PHE A 290 -3.05 0.30 -5.12
CA PHE A 290 -2.08 0.79 -6.09
C PHE A 290 -2.13 2.33 -6.20
N LYS A 291 -1.10 2.92 -6.80
CA LYS A 291 -0.92 4.38 -6.88
C LYS A 291 -2.03 5.11 -7.65
N ASP A 292 -2.57 4.48 -8.68
CA ASP A 292 -3.76 4.94 -9.41
C ASP A 292 -5.02 4.89 -8.55
N GLU A 293 -5.21 3.81 -7.78
CA GLU A 293 -6.31 3.70 -6.82
C GLU A 293 -6.20 4.71 -5.67
N VAL A 294 -5.00 5.02 -5.18
CA VAL A 294 -4.82 6.11 -4.20
C VAL A 294 -5.31 7.44 -4.74
N ARG A 295 -5.03 7.77 -6.01
CA ARG A 295 -5.55 8.99 -6.63
C ARG A 295 -7.08 8.97 -6.74
N ALA A 296 -7.65 7.84 -7.17
CA ALA A 296 -9.10 7.68 -7.23
C ALA A 296 -9.76 7.78 -5.84
N CYS A 297 -9.11 7.25 -4.81
CA CYS A 297 -9.51 7.39 -3.41
C CYS A 297 -9.48 8.86 -2.97
N GLY A 298 -8.45 9.63 -3.37
CA GLY A 298 -8.37 11.06 -3.10
C GLY A 298 -9.55 11.83 -3.71
N LEU A 299 -9.88 11.55 -4.97
CA LEU A 299 -11.04 12.16 -5.63
C LEU A 299 -12.36 11.81 -4.93
N GLU A 300 -12.54 10.56 -4.52
CA GLU A 300 -13.71 10.10 -3.75
C GLU A 300 -13.81 10.81 -2.38
N LEU A 301 -12.69 11.23 -1.81
CA LEU A 301 -12.62 11.98 -0.55
C LEU A 301 -12.80 13.50 -0.74
N GLY A 302 -12.85 13.97 -1.98
CA GLY A 302 -13.03 15.39 -2.32
C GLY A 302 -11.74 16.22 -2.29
N LEU A 303 -10.58 15.58 -2.46
CA LEU A 303 -9.29 16.26 -2.65
C LEU A 303 -9.07 16.74 -4.08
#